data_AF-A0A5K1E1L3-F1
#
_entry.id   AF-A0A5K1E1L3-F1
#
_cell.length_a   1.000
_cell.length_b   1.000
_cell.length_c   1.000
_cell.angle_alpha   90.00
_cell.angle_beta   90.00
_cell.angle_gamma   90.00
#
_symmetry.space_group_name_H-M   'P 1'
#
loop_
_entity.id
_entity.type
_entity.pdbx_description
1 polymer ?
#
loop_
_entity_poly.entity_id
_entity_poly.type
_entity_poly.pdbx_seq_one_letter_code
_entity_poly.pdbx_strand_id
1 'polypeptide(L)' 'NELSGSGVAARVDANQYAQDLITLKSILNDLYQNSSTLPLVIAPGGFFDQQWYSQLLENSGPGVLDVLTHHIYNLGA' A
#
# COMPACT_ATOMS: atom_id res chain seq x y z
N ASN A 1 -2.69 3.88 -7.04
CA ASN A 1 -3.97 4.20 -6.38
C ASN A 1 -5.02 3.24 -6.89
N GLU A 2 -5.89 2.74 -6.02
CA GLU A 2 -7.02 1.83 -6.33
C GLU A 2 -6.65 0.50 -6.99
N LEU A 3 -5.40 0.04 -6.81
CA LEU A 3 -4.90 -1.19 -7.44
C LEU A 3 -5.38 -2.48 -6.74
N SER A 4 -6.00 -2.36 -5.56
CA SER A 4 -6.62 -3.48 -4.81
C SER A 4 -8.05 -3.81 -5.27
N GLY A 5 -8.62 -3.03 -6.20
CA GLY A 5 -10.01 -3.17 -6.62
C GLY A 5 -10.25 -4.26 -7.66
N SER A 6 -11.50 -4.71 -7.76
CA SER A 6 -11.98 -5.65 -8.78
C SER A 6 -12.51 -4.97 -10.06
N GLY A 7 -12.18 -3.69 -10.28
CA GLY A 7 -12.62 -2.92 -11.44
C GLY A 7 -11.97 -3.36 -12.76
N VAL A 8 -12.39 -2.76 -13.87
CA VAL A 8 -11.91 -3.09 -15.24
C VAL A 8 -10.53 -2.47 -15.54
N ALA A 9 -10.04 -1.57 -14.68
CA ALA A 9 -8.79 -0.86 -14.86
C ALA A 9 -7.57 -1.66 -14.35
N ALA A 10 -6.43 -0.98 -14.18
CA ALA A 10 -5.20 -1.60 -13.67
C ALA A 10 -5.42 -2.20 -12.27
N ARG A 11 -4.94 -3.42 -12.08
CA ARG A 11 -4.96 -4.17 -10.82
C ARG A 11 -3.61 -4.79 -10.57
N VAL A 12 -3.26 -4.92 -9.29
CA VAL A 12 -2.02 -5.55 -8.86
C VAL A 12 -2.35 -6.52 -7.73
N ASP A 13 -1.79 -7.73 -7.80
CA ASP A 13 -1.96 -8.71 -6.73
C ASP A 13 -1.29 -8.21 -5.44
N ALA A 14 -1.89 -8.51 -4.29
CA ALA A 14 -1.41 -8.06 -2.98
C ALA A 14 0.07 -8.40 -2.73
N ASN A 15 0.52 -9.58 -3.20
CA ASN A 15 1.92 -9.99 -3.10
C ASN A 15 2.85 -9.08 -3.91
N GLN A 16 2.52 -8.78 -5.17
CA GLN A 16 3.33 -7.87 -5.99
C GLN A 16 3.34 -6.46 -5.37
N TYR A 17 2.18 -5.96 -4.94
CA TYR A 17 2.10 -4.66 -4.28
C TYR A 17 2.95 -4.61 -3.02
N ALA A 18 3.01 -5.69 -2.23
CA ALA A 18 3.88 -5.80 -1.06
C ALA A 18 5.37 -5.69 -1.43
N GLN A 19 5.81 -6.40 -2.48
CA GLN A 19 7.20 -6.31 -2.97
C GLN A 19 7.54 -4.89 -3.47
N ASP A 20 6.59 -4.25 -4.12
CA ASP A 20 6.74 -2.86 -4.58
C ASP A 20 6.91 -1.90 -3.39
N LEU A 21 6.18 -2.12 -2.29
CA LEU A 21 6.31 -1.32 -1.07
C LEU A 21 7.61 -1.57 -0.32
N ILE A 22 8.11 -2.81 -0.26
CA ILE A 22 9.44 -3.11 0.29
C ILE A 22 10.51 -2.35 -0.50
N THR A 23 10.40 -2.39 -1.83
CA THR A 23 11.32 -1.68 -2.72
C THR A 23 11.25 -0.17 -2.51
N LEU A 24 10.03 0.39 -2.41
CA LEU A 24 9.81 1.80 -2.11
C LEU A 24 10.43 2.20 -0.76
N LYS A 25 10.24 1.40 0.29
CA LYS A 25 10.81 1.68 1.62
C LYS A 25 12.34 1.68 1.57
N SER A 26 12.95 0.74 0.82
CA SER A 26 14.40 0.72 0.60
C SER A 26 14.88 2.00 -0.08
N ILE A 27 14.22 2.42 -1.16
CA ILE A 27 14.55 3.65 -1.89
C ILE A 27 14.44 4.87 -0.98
N LEU A 28 13.39 4.96 -0.15
CA LEU A 28 13.23 6.04 0.80
C LEU A 28 14.33 6.05 1.86
N ASN A 29 14.69 4.90 2.42
CA ASN A 29 15.78 4.80 3.39
C ASN A 29 17.11 5.28 2.78
N ASP A 30 17.39 4.91 1.53
CA ASP A 30 18.63 5.31 0.84
C ASP A 30 18.65 6.82 0.52
N LEU A 31 17.55 7.36 0.02
CA LEU A 31 17.44 8.78 -0.34
C LEU A 31 17.47 9.69 0.89
N TYR A 32 16.92 9.24 2.02
CA TYR A 32 16.78 10.03 3.25
C TYR A 32 17.76 9.61 4.36
N GLN A 33 18.78 8.80 4.07
CA GLN A 33 19.74 8.29 5.07
C GLN A 33 20.45 9.38 5.90
N ASN A 34 20.62 10.58 5.33
CA ASN A 34 21.24 11.75 5.99
C ASN A 34 20.22 12.87 6.29
N SER A 35 18.93 12.59 6.14
CA SER A 35 17.87 13.52 6.45
C SER A 35 17.49 13.45 7.92
N SER A 36 17.11 14.58 8.51
CA SER A 36 16.49 14.61 9.83
C SER A 36 15.03 14.15 9.81
N THR A 37 14.45 13.94 8.61
CA THR A 37 13.07 13.47 8.42
C THR A 37 13.01 12.34 7.38
N LEU A 38 12.12 11.37 7.62
CA LEU A 38 11.81 10.28 6.68
C LEU A 38 10.33 10.37 6.27
N PRO A 39 10.00 10.31 4.97
CA PRO A 39 8.61 10.26 4.53
C PRO A 39 7.91 8.98 5.00
N LEU A 40 6.62 9.11 5.32
CA LEU A 40 5.76 7.97 5.64
C LEU A 40 5.29 7.25 4.37
N VAL A 41 5.23 5.92 4.42
CA VAL A 41 4.65 5.08 3.38
C VAL A 41 3.20 4.76 3.71
N ILE A 42 2.29 5.17 2.83
CA ILE A 42 0.84 4.94 2.98
C ILE A 42 0.31 4.15 1.78
N ALA A 43 -0.53 3.15 2.02
CA ALA A 43 -1.05 2.23 1.01
C ALA A 43 -2.27 1.42 1.51
N PRO A 44 -3.04 0.73 0.64
CA PRO A 44 -2.96 0.73 -0.83
C PRO A 44 -3.77 1.84 -1.51
N GLY A 45 -4.60 2.59 -0.78
CA GLY A 45 -5.47 3.62 -1.35
C GLY A 45 -6.49 3.03 -2.33
N GLY A 46 -7.15 1.94 -1.94
CA GLY A 46 -8.17 1.28 -2.78
C GLY A 46 -9.44 0.95 -2.00
N PHE A 47 -10.38 0.29 -2.67
CA PHE A 47 -11.55 -0.25 -1.99
C PHE A 47 -11.12 -1.36 -1.03
N PHE A 48 -11.79 -1.45 0.12
CA PHE A 48 -11.47 -2.46 1.11
C PHE A 48 -11.87 -3.86 0.62
N ASP A 49 -10.89 -4.74 0.53
CA ASP A 49 -11.06 -6.17 0.36
C ASP A 49 -10.27 -6.87 1.47
N GLN A 50 -10.95 -7.61 2.33
CA GLN A 50 -10.34 -8.16 3.54
C GLN A 50 -9.15 -9.07 3.22
N GLN A 51 -9.30 -9.97 2.25
CA GLN A 51 -8.26 -10.94 1.93
C GLN A 51 -7.03 -10.27 1.32
N TRP A 52 -7.26 -9.35 0.38
CA TRP A 52 -6.20 -8.61 -0.29
C TRP A 52 -5.42 -7.75 0.72
N TYR A 53 -6.10 -7.08 1.65
CA TYR A 53 -5.45 -6.23 2.66
C TYR A 53 -4.69 -7.04 3.71
N SER A 54 -5.23 -8.18 4.15
CA SER A 54 -4.51 -9.10 5.04
C SER A 54 -3.23 -9.62 4.38
N GLN A 55 -3.32 -10.05 3.12
CA GLN A 55 -2.15 -10.52 2.36
C GLN A 55 -1.11 -9.42 2.14
N LEU A 56 -1.54 -8.18 1.89
CA LEU A 56 -0.62 -7.04 1.77
C LEU A 56 0.21 -6.89 3.06
N LEU A 57 -0.44 -6.85 4.22
CA LEU A 57 0.23 -6.66 5.52
C LEU A 57 1.15 -7.83 5.88
N GLU A 58 0.68 -9.06 5.67
CA GLU A 58 1.47 -10.27 5.92
C GLU A 58 2.73 -10.32 5.05
N ASN A 59 2.59 -10.01 3.76
CA ASN A 59 3.70 -10.10 2.80
C ASN A 59 4.65 -8.90 2.87
N SER A 60 4.17 -7.70 3.22
CA SER A 60 5.04 -6.53 3.38
C SER A 60 5.87 -6.61 4.66
N GLY A 61 5.32 -7.19 5.72
CA GLY A 61 5.98 -7.29 7.02
C GLY A 61 6.04 -5.95 7.78
N PRO A 62 6.55 -6.00 9.03
CA PRO A 62 6.59 -4.84 9.92
C PRO A 62 7.60 -3.78 9.42
N GLY A 63 7.23 -2.50 9.58
CA GLY A 63 8.12 -1.36 9.28
C GLY A 63 8.17 -0.94 7.81
N VAL A 64 7.41 -1.59 6.93
CA VAL A 64 7.32 -1.21 5.51
C VAL A 64 6.22 -0.18 5.26
N LEU A 65 5.00 -0.41 5.78
CA LEU A 65 3.92 0.57 5.77
C LEU A 65 3.82 1.29 7.11
N ASP A 66 3.56 2.60 7.06
CA ASP A 66 3.31 3.43 8.23
C ASP A 66 1.80 3.65 8.44
N VAL A 67 0.99 3.69 7.37
CA VAL A 67 -0.46 3.86 7.44
C VAL A 67 -1.17 2.99 6.40
N LEU A 68 -2.23 2.31 6.84
CA LEU A 68 -3.15 1.57 5.97
C LEU A 68 -4.31 2.50 5.54
N THR A 69 -4.56 2.61 4.24
CA THR A 69 -5.56 3.52 3.66
C THR A 69 -6.58 2.78 2.79
N HIS A 70 -7.84 3.23 2.81
CA HIS A 70 -8.90 2.70 1.94
C HIS A 70 -9.89 3.80 1.54
N HIS A 71 -10.62 3.57 0.45
CA HIS A 71 -11.66 4.48 -0.03
C HIS A 71 -13.05 3.96 0.34
N ILE A 72 -13.94 4.87 0.73
CA ILE A 72 -15.34 4.60 1.06
C ILE A 72 -16.21 5.61 0.30
N TYR A 73 -17.19 5.11 -0.43
CA TYR A 73 -18.17 5.91 -1.16
C TYR A 73 -19.59 5.47 -0.82
N ASN A 74 -20.40 6.39 -0.32
CA ASN A 74 -21.83 6.15 -0.13
C ASN A 74 -22.54 6.42 -1.45
N LEU A 75 -22.97 5.37 -2.13
CA LEU A 75 -23.81 5.47 -3.31
C LEU A 75 -25.27 5.39 -2.84
N GLY A 76 -26.05 6.43 -3.11
CA GLY A 76 -27.47 6.49 -2.73
C GLY A 76 -28.29 5.36 -3.37
N ALA A 77 -29.42 5.05 -2.75
CA ALA A 77 -30.44 4.14 -3.29
C ALA A 77 -31.46 4.92 -4.14
#